data_AF-A0ABD1QMC4-F1
#
_entry.id   AF-A0ABD1QMC4-F1
#
_cell.length_a   1.000
_cell.length_b   1.000
_cell.length_c   1.000
_cell.angle_alpha   90.00
_cell.angle_beta   90.00
_cell.angle_gamma   90.00
#
_symmetry.space_group_name_H-M   'P 1'
#
loop_
_entity.id
_entity.type
_entity.pdbx_description
1 polymer ?
#
loop_
_entity_poly.entity_id
_entity_poly.type
_entity_poly.pdbx_seq_one_letter_code
_entity_poly.pdbx_strand_id
1 'polypeptide(L)'
;MASSSSSAPFSIRQQQHHSSISRLFRVIRVLCLSNSKPDILMWEKIEKCSYSTIFVESERNPKKDPLLLWLTGGPGCSALSGLVYEIGPFTFDAANFDGSLPSIILNPYSWTKVANIIFIDWPVGTGFSYSNTSKGYSSNDTKTAKDIYTFLRKWLLNHPMFIKNRLYIAGDSYGGKRCYHGGIGNIKRQ
;
A
#
# COMPACT_ATOMS: atom_id res chain seq x y z
N MET A 1 -37.19 19.51 1.35
CA MET A 1 -36.07 20.47 1.46
C MET A 1 -34.80 19.71 1.18
N ALA A 2 -34.18 19.94 0.02
CA ALA A 2 -32.92 19.33 -0.37
C ALA A 2 -31.79 20.31 0.00
N SER A 3 -30.77 19.86 0.73
CA SER A 3 -29.54 20.64 0.97
C SER A 3 -28.32 19.84 0.51
N SER A 4 -28.07 19.98 -0.79
CA SER A 4 -26.77 20.16 -1.45
C SER A 4 -25.52 19.55 -0.79
N SER A 5 -25.12 18.38 -1.28
CA SER A 5 -23.72 17.92 -1.26
C SER A 5 -22.89 18.79 -2.21
N SER A 6 -22.00 19.64 -1.68
CA SER A 6 -21.05 20.38 -2.53
C SER A 6 -19.96 19.42 -3.03
N SER A 7 -20.00 19.08 -4.31
CA SER A 7 -18.92 18.40 -5.01
C SER A 7 -17.83 19.42 -5.32
N ALA A 8 -16.76 19.43 -4.50
CA ALA A 8 -15.57 20.21 -4.83
C ALA A 8 -15.06 19.82 -6.24
N PRO A 9 -14.80 20.80 -7.13
CA PRO A 9 -14.41 20.53 -8.51
C PRO A 9 -13.12 19.72 -8.59
N PHE A 10 -13.03 18.86 -9.62
CA PHE A 10 -11.97 17.87 -9.82
C PHE A 10 -10.54 18.46 -9.77
N SER A 11 -10.34 19.71 -10.21
CA SER A 11 -9.02 20.36 -10.14
C SER A 11 -8.60 20.76 -8.73
N ILE A 12 -9.55 21.08 -7.84
CA ILE A 12 -9.28 21.37 -6.41
C ILE A 12 -8.88 20.08 -5.69
N ARG A 13 -9.53 18.94 -6.00
CA ARG A 13 -9.07 17.62 -5.50
C ARG A 13 -7.67 17.29 -6.00
N GLN A 14 -7.33 17.56 -7.27
CA GLN A 14 -5.97 17.33 -7.77
C GLN A 14 -4.93 18.25 -7.10
N GLN A 15 -5.22 19.53 -6.88
CA GLN A 15 -4.31 20.44 -6.20
C GLN A 15 -4.15 20.11 -4.70
N GLN A 16 -5.23 19.74 -4.01
CA GLN A 16 -5.18 19.25 -2.63
C GLN A 16 -4.47 17.89 -2.52
N HIS A 17 -4.61 17.03 -3.54
CA HIS A 17 -3.88 15.77 -3.65
C HIS A 17 -2.38 16.04 -3.81
N HIS A 18 -1.96 16.93 -4.72
CA HIS A 18 -0.55 17.31 -4.88
C HIS A 18 0.05 17.97 -3.62
N SER A 19 -0.69 18.84 -2.92
CA SER A 19 -0.19 19.51 -1.70
C SER A 19 -0.15 18.56 -0.49
N SER A 20 -1.15 17.69 -0.31
CA SER A 20 -1.17 16.67 0.74
C SER A 20 -0.10 15.61 0.51
N ILE A 21 0.11 15.21 -0.75
CA ILE A 21 1.23 14.37 -1.18
C ILE A 21 2.57 15.03 -0.85
N SER A 22 2.74 16.34 -1.08
CA SER A 22 4.01 17.02 -0.75
C SER A 22 4.29 17.09 0.75
N ARG A 23 3.27 17.29 1.59
CA ARG A 23 3.39 17.28 3.06
C ARG A 23 3.63 15.86 3.59
N LEU A 24 2.93 14.87 3.06
CA LEU A 24 3.16 13.48 3.45
C LEU A 24 4.49 12.95 2.92
N PHE A 25 4.95 13.37 1.74
CA PHE A 25 6.32 13.10 1.30
C PHE A 25 7.34 13.74 2.23
N ARG A 26 7.09 14.92 2.79
CA ARG A 26 7.96 15.44 3.85
C ARG A 26 7.91 14.58 5.10
N VAL A 27 6.73 14.15 5.53
CA VAL A 27 6.57 13.22 6.67
C VAL A 27 7.33 11.93 6.36
N ILE A 28 6.97 11.19 5.30
CA ILE A 28 7.61 9.94 4.83
C ILE A 28 9.12 10.07 4.63
N ARG A 29 9.59 11.16 4.02
CA ARG A 29 11.03 11.43 3.82
C ARG A 29 11.73 11.74 5.14
N VAL A 30 11.06 12.36 6.10
CA VAL A 30 11.52 12.49 7.50
C VAL A 30 11.45 11.14 8.22
N LEU A 31 10.42 10.30 8.00
CA LEU A 31 10.26 8.96 8.60
C LEU A 31 11.43 8.04 8.22
N CYS A 32 12.09 8.26 7.06
CA CYS A 32 13.04 7.32 6.47
C CYS A 32 14.52 7.78 6.48
N LEU A 33 14.84 8.90 7.14
CA LEU A 33 16.23 9.33 7.34
C LEU A 33 16.95 8.55 8.47
N SER A 34 16.24 7.63 9.14
CA SER A 34 16.79 6.73 10.15
C SER A 34 17.06 5.33 9.57
N ASN A 35 18.23 5.17 8.94
CA ASN A 35 18.99 3.92 8.78
C ASN A 35 18.57 2.79 7.82
N SER A 36 17.61 2.95 6.92
CA SER A 36 17.47 2.04 5.76
C SER A 36 16.74 2.79 4.67
N LYS A 37 17.31 2.93 3.47
CA LYS A 37 16.63 3.56 2.32
C LYS A 37 15.49 2.63 1.89
N PRO A 38 14.22 2.94 2.14
CA PRO A 38 13.15 2.18 1.55
C PRO A 38 12.85 2.83 0.18
N ASP A 39 12.53 2.04 -0.83
CA ASP A 39 11.92 2.55 -2.07
C ASP A 39 10.43 2.80 -1.77
N ILE A 40 10.17 3.79 -0.89
CA ILE A 40 8.97 3.83 -0.03
C ILE A 40 7.68 4.05 -0.78
N LEU A 41 7.68 4.72 -1.93
CA LEU A 41 6.43 4.98 -2.65
C LEU A 41 6.62 4.78 -4.14
N MET A 42 6.09 3.66 -4.61
CA MET A 42 6.11 3.26 -6.00
C MET A 42 4.72 3.37 -6.60
N TRP A 43 4.68 3.81 -7.85
CA TRP A 43 3.45 3.85 -8.63
C TRP A 43 3.53 2.86 -9.77
N GLU A 44 2.59 1.94 -9.81
CA GLU A 44 2.46 1.00 -10.91
C GLU A 44 1.18 1.28 -11.69
N LYS A 45 1.32 1.48 -13.01
CA LYS A 45 0.17 1.76 -13.88
C LYS A 45 -0.44 0.46 -14.39
N ILE A 46 -1.73 0.31 -14.18
CA ILE A 46 -2.53 -0.82 -14.68
C ILE A 46 -3.74 -0.24 -15.40
N GLU A 47 -3.79 -0.47 -16.71
CA GLU A 47 -4.76 0.14 -17.61
C GLU A 47 -4.81 1.68 -17.45
N LYS A 48 -5.93 2.21 -16.93
CA LYS A 48 -6.17 3.65 -16.69
C LYS A 48 -6.01 4.05 -15.22
N CYS A 49 -5.55 3.14 -14.38
CA CYS A 49 -5.40 3.29 -12.94
C CYS A 49 -3.91 3.31 -12.56
N SER A 50 -3.56 4.16 -11.60
CA SER A 50 -2.25 4.21 -10.96
C SER A 50 -2.41 3.67 -9.55
N TYR A 51 -1.70 2.58 -9.23
CA TYR A 51 -1.69 1.99 -7.90
C TYR A 51 -0.49 2.48 -7.12
N SER A 52 -0.74 2.95 -5.91
CA SER A 52 0.27 3.33 -4.93
C SER A 52 0.71 2.11 -4.13
N THR A 53 2.02 2.02 -3.90
CA THR A 53 2.62 0.92 -3.17
C THR A 53 3.75 1.40 -2.29
N ILE A 54 3.83 0.81 -1.09
CA ILE A 54 4.95 0.98 -0.17
C ILE A 54 5.69 -0.35 -0.06
N PHE A 55 6.99 -0.35 -0.36
CA PHE A 55 7.82 -1.53 -0.23
C PHE A 55 8.81 -1.37 0.93
N VAL A 56 8.88 -2.38 1.78
CA VAL A 56 9.85 -2.44 2.88
C VAL A 56 10.62 -3.74 2.79
N GLU A 57 11.95 -3.62 2.66
CA GLU A 57 12.84 -4.76 2.65
C GLU A 57 12.95 -5.41 4.04
N SER A 58 13.31 -6.70 4.06
CA SER A 58 13.53 -7.38 5.32
C SER A 58 14.74 -6.85 6.08
N GLU A 59 14.61 -6.62 7.38
CA GLU A 59 15.72 -6.17 8.23
C GLU A 59 16.81 -7.27 8.41
N ARG A 60 16.47 -8.54 8.16
CA ARG A 60 17.39 -9.67 8.35
C ARG A 60 18.17 -10.01 7.08
N ASN A 61 17.51 -10.52 6.04
CA ASN A 61 18.15 -10.84 4.77
C ASN A 61 17.17 -10.72 3.59
N PRO A 62 17.05 -9.54 2.96
CA PRO A 62 16.12 -9.29 1.86
C PRO A 62 16.21 -10.30 0.71
N LYS A 63 17.42 -10.82 0.42
CA LYS A 63 17.67 -11.75 -0.68
C LYS A 63 17.19 -13.18 -0.42
N LYS A 64 17.02 -13.57 0.85
CA LYS A 64 16.62 -14.93 1.25
C LYS A 64 15.24 -14.97 1.88
N ASP A 65 14.86 -13.90 2.57
CA ASP A 65 13.62 -13.81 3.29
C ASP A 65 12.42 -13.72 2.35
N PRO A 66 11.25 -14.26 2.73
CA PRO A 66 10.09 -14.29 1.86
C PRO A 66 9.63 -12.90 1.41
N LEU A 67 8.91 -12.87 0.29
CA LEU A 67 8.16 -11.72 -0.18
C LEU A 67 6.70 -11.88 0.26
N LEU A 68 6.17 -10.89 0.95
CA LEU A 68 4.79 -10.85 1.41
C LEU A 68 4.05 -9.71 0.71
N LEU A 69 2.95 -10.03 0.05
CA LEU A 69 1.99 -9.01 -0.39
C LEU A 69 0.94 -8.83 0.70
N TRP A 70 0.87 -7.62 1.25
CA TRP A 70 -0.12 -7.23 2.26
C TRP A 70 -1.29 -6.51 1.62
N LEU A 71 -2.49 -7.06 1.82
CA LEU A 71 -3.74 -6.55 1.29
C LEU A 71 -4.60 -6.01 2.42
N THR A 72 -4.58 -4.69 2.64
CA THR A 72 -5.42 -4.08 3.66
C THR A 72 -6.92 -4.20 3.34
N GLY A 73 -7.73 -4.49 4.35
CA GLY A 73 -9.18 -4.69 4.26
C GLY A 73 -10.01 -3.41 4.10
N GLY A 74 -11.30 -3.48 4.45
CA GLY A 74 -12.25 -2.37 4.26
C GLY A 74 -13.51 -2.82 3.52
N PRO A 75 -13.78 -2.38 2.28
CA PRO A 75 -12.87 -1.86 1.25
C PRO A 75 -12.55 -0.37 1.35
N GLY A 76 -11.34 0.03 0.91
CA GLY A 76 -10.94 1.44 0.81
C GLY A 76 -10.01 1.96 1.90
N CYS A 77 -9.57 1.10 2.83
CA CYS A 77 -8.56 1.47 3.81
C CYS A 77 -7.17 1.45 3.18
N SER A 78 -6.39 2.50 3.41
CA SER A 78 -5.04 2.60 2.84
C SER A 78 -4.09 1.59 3.46
N ALA A 79 -3.19 1.05 2.64
CA ALA A 79 -2.12 0.16 3.08
C ALA A 79 -1.19 0.79 4.12
N LEU A 80 -1.19 2.13 4.20
CA LEU A 80 -0.48 2.87 5.24
C LEU A 80 -0.97 2.52 6.65
N SER A 81 -2.24 2.13 6.83
CA SER A 81 -2.71 1.67 8.14
C SER A 81 -2.04 0.36 8.55
N GLY A 82 -1.90 -0.58 7.61
CA GLY A 82 -1.20 -1.84 7.84
C GLY A 82 0.29 -1.64 8.12
N LEU A 83 0.91 -0.65 7.47
CA LEU A 83 2.30 -0.27 7.72
C LEU A 83 2.47 0.31 9.13
N VAL A 84 1.63 1.25 9.54
CA VAL A 84 1.85 2.04 10.77
C VAL A 84 1.26 1.37 12.00
N TYR A 85 0.08 0.78 11.90
CA TYR A 85 -0.68 0.31 13.05
C TYR A 85 -0.71 -1.20 13.23
N GLU A 86 -0.21 -1.96 12.24
CA GLU A 86 -0.30 -3.43 12.27
C GLU A 86 1.09 -4.07 12.21
N ILE A 87 1.62 -4.33 11.02
CA ILE A 87 2.76 -5.24 10.83
C ILE A 87 4.05 -4.54 10.41
N GLY A 88 4.02 -3.24 10.11
CA GLY A 88 5.19 -2.53 9.64
C GLY A 88 6.20 -2.17 10.74
N PRO A 89 7.35 -1.60 10.35
CA PRO A 89 8.53 -1.43 11.21
C PRO A 89 8.40 -0.33 12.25
N PHE A 90 7.33 0.47 12.18
CA PHE A 90 7.14 1.61 13.06
C PHE A 90 5.65 1.92 13.28
N THR A 91 5.36 2.60 14.38
CA THR A 91 4.04 3.15 14.71
C THR A 91 4.17 4.60 15.18
N PHE A 92 3.08 5.35 15.16
CA PHE A 92 3.04 6.68 15.78
C PHE A 92 3.04 6.58 17.30
N ASP A 93 3.79 7.48 17.94
CA ASP A 93 3.75 7.69 19.38
C ASP A 93 2.51 8.51 19.76
N ALA A 94 1.38 7.83 19.83
CA ALA A 94 0.12 8.46 20.23
C ALA A 94 0.09 8.87 21.71
N ALA A 95 0.92 8.24 22.55
CA ALA A 95 0.95 8.50 23.99
C ALA A 95 1.61 9.85 24.32
N ASN A 96 2.64 10.22 23.56
CA ASN A 96 3.36 11.49 23.72
C ASN A 96 2.96 12.53 22.67
N PHE A 97 1.75 12.42 22.09
CA PHE A 97 1.29 13.35 21.07
C PHE A 97 0.91 14.70 21.68
N ASP A 98 1.71 15.72 21.41
CA ASP A 98 1.55 17.09 21.90
C ASP A 98 0.72 17.99 20.96
N GLY A 99 0.11 17.41 19.92
CA GLY A 99 -0.61 18.16 18.88
C GLY A 99 0.29 18.64 17.73
N SER A 100 1.60 18.39 17.78
CA SER A 100 2.54 18.71 16.71
C SER A 100 2.67 17.57 15.68
N LEU A 101 3.80 17.42 14.99
CA LEU A 101 4.00 16.31 14.06
C LEU A 101 4.18 15.02 14.88
N PRO A 102 3.39 13.96 14.66
CA PRO A 102 3.50 12.76 15.49
C PRO A 102 4.88 12.13 15.37
N SER A 103 5.50 11.88 16.52
CA SER A 103 6.75 11.13 16.61
C SER A 103 6.53 9.67 16.23
N ILE A 104 7.61 9.00 15.82
CA ILE A 104 7.59 7.62 15.37
C ILE A 104 8.38 6.78 16.36
N ILE A 105 7.86 5.61 16.69
CA ILE A 105 8.59 4.61 17.47
C ILE A 105 8.73 3.32 16.66
N LEU A 106 9.87 2.65 16.81
CA LEU A 106 10.13 1.38 16.15
C LEU A 106 9.23 0.28 16.74
N ASN A 107 8.69 -0.56 15.87
CA ASN A 107 7.90 -1.71 16.27
C ASN A 107 8.80 -2.95 16.44
N PRO A 108 9.09 -3.41 17.67
CA PRO A 108 9.94 -4.58 17.88
C PRO A 108 9.31 -5.89 17.40
N TYR A 109 8.00 -5.91 17.10
CA TYR A 109 7.26 -7.08 16.63
C TYR A 109 6.93 -7.00 15.13
N SER A 110 7.59 -6.10 14.38
CA SER A 110 7.34 -5.96 12.96
C SER A 110 7.64 -7.23 12.18
N TRP A 111 6.80 -7.50 11.17
CA TRP A 111 7.00 -8.61 10.25
C TRP A 111 8.16 -8.35 9.28
N THR A 112 8.58 -7.09 9.10
CA THR A 112 9.75 -6.74 8.27
C THR A 112 11.05 -7.31 8.82
N LYS A 113 11.07 -7.69 10.10
CA LYS A 113 12.20 -8.42 10.71
C LYS A 113 12.54 -9.74 10.02
N VAL A 114 11.57 -10.35 9.33
CA VAL A 114 11.75 -11.68 8.71
C VAL A 114 11.16 -11.79 7.29
N ALA A 115 10.59 -10.73 6.73
CA ALA A 115 9.99 -10.72 5.40
C ALA A 115 10.20 -9.38 4.70
N ASN A 116 10.26 -9.43 3.36
CA ASN A 116 10.09 -8.26 2.51
C ASN A 116 8.59 -8.05 2.30
N ILE A 117 8.07 -6.84 2.48
CA ILE A 117 6.62 -6.61 2.48
C ILE A 117 6.24 -5.53 1.47
N ILE A 118 5.29 -5.86 0.60
CA ILE A 118 4.64 -4.93 -0.34
C ILE A 118 3.27 -4.58 0.24
N PHE A 119 3.09 -3.31 0.59
CA PHE A 119 1.82 -2.73 1.01
C PHE A 119 1.20 -1.99 -0.19
N ILE A 120 0.12 -2.53 -0.76
CA ILE A 120 -0.55 -1.92 -1.92
C ILE A 120 -1.84 -1.23 -1.50
N ASP A 121 -2.11 -0.05 -2.05
CA ASP A 121 -3.39 0.65 -1.91
C ASP A 121 -4.40 0.13 -2.96
N TRP A 122 -5.45 -0.55 -2.51
CA TRP A 122 -6.43 -1.20 -3.41
C TRP A 122 -7.86 -1.19 -2.81
N PRO A 123 -8.93 -1.12 -3.62
CA PRO A 123 -8.97 -0.88 -5.08
C PRO A 123 -8.60 0.58 -5.42
N VAL A 124 -8.60 0.96 -6.70
CA VAL A 124 -8.30 2.34 -7.12
C VAL A 124 -9.23 3.35 -6.42
N GLY A 125 -8.68 4.47 -5.96
CA GLY A 125 -9.35 5.43 -5.07
C GLY A 125 -9.01 5.25 -3.59
N THR A 126 -8.30 4.18 -3.24
CA THR A 126 -7.78 3.91 -1.88
C THR A 126 -6.42 4.57 -1.69
N GLY A 127 -6.19 5.19 -0.52
CA GLY A 127 -4.91 5.82 -0.20
C GLY A 127 -4.48 6.82 -1.28
N PHE A 128 -3.34 6.59 -1.92
CA PHE A 128 -2.90 7.42 -3.05
C PHE A 128 -3.33 6.86 -4.41
N SER A 129 -3.79 5.61 -4.53
CA SER A 129 -4.19 5.02 -5.81
C SER A 129 -5.30 5.83 -6.50
N TYR A 130 -5.12 6.19 -7.76
CA TYR A 130 -6.06 7.06 -8.50
C TYR A 130 -6.26 6.64 -9.96
N SER A 131 -7.35 7.12 -10.56
CA SER A 131 -7.65 6.96 -11.99
C SER A 131 -7.88 8.33 -12.63
N ASN A 132 -7.41 8.49 -13.87
CA ASN A 132 -7.67 9.69 -14.68
C ASN A 132 -9.08 9.72 -15.29
N THR A 133 -9.84 8.62 -15.16
CA THR A 133 -11.21 8.50 -15.69
C THR A 133 -12.18 8.08 -14.59
N SER A 134 -13.40 8.61 -14.61
CA SER A 134 -14.46 8.24 -13.66
C SER A 134 -14.76 6.74 -13.70
N LYS A 135 -14.79 6.13 -14.90
CA LYS A 135 -14.99 4.69 -15.10
C LYS A 135 -13.90 3.84 -14.41
N GLY A 136 -12.69 4.36 -14.25
CA GLY A 136 -11.62 3.61 -13.58
C GLY A 136 -11.91 3.33 -12.11
N TYR A 137 -12.62 4.24 -11.42
CA TYR A 137 -13.04 4.06 -10.02
C TYR A 137 -14.16 3.03 -9.82
N SER A 138 -14.80 2.56 -10.90
CA SER A 138 -15.73 1.44 -10.80
C SER A 138 -14.92 0.16 -10.55
N SER A 139 -15.18 -0.49 -9.42
CA SER A 139 -14.47 -1.70 -9.00
C SER A 139 -15.43 -2.79 -8.53
N ASN A 140 -15.02 -4.04 -8.73
CA ASN A 140 -15.66 -5.23 -8.17
C ASN A 140 -14.57 -6.25 -7.78
N ASP A 141 -14.97 -7.33 -7.13
CA ASP A 141 -14.04 -8.34 -6.61
C ASP A 141 -13.19 -8.98 -7.71
N THR A 142 -13.80 -9.35 -8.84
CA THR A 142 -13.09 -9.98 -9.98
C THR A 142 -12.08 -9.04 -10.62
N LYS A 143 -12.48 -7.79 -10.88
CA LYS A 143 -11.60 -6.76 -11.45
C LYS A 143 -10.42 -6.51 -10.51
N THR A 144 -10.70 -6.35 -9.22
CA THR A 144 -9.68 -6.09 -8.20
C THR A 144 -8.66 -7.23 -8.10
N ALA A 145 -9.11 -8.48 -8.11
CA ALA A 145 -8.21 -9.63 -8.11
C ALA A 145 -7.31 -9.66 -9.35
N LYS A 146 -7.87 -9.36 -10.53
CA LYS A 146 -7.11 -9.26 -11.79
C LYS A 146 -6.08 -8.12 -11.75
N ASP A 147 -6.45 -6.98 -11.19
CA ASP A 147 -5.55 -5.83 -11.05
C ASP A 147 -4.40 -6.15 -10.09
N ILE A 148 -4.68 -6.77 -8.93
CA ILE A 148 -3.65 -7.20 -7.97
C ILE A 148 -2.70 -8.24 -8.58
N TYR A 149 -3.23 -9.21 -9.33
CA TYR A 149 -2.41 -10.19 -10.06
C TYR A 149 -1.50 -9.52 -11.10
N THR A 150 -2.07 -8.59 -11.87
CA THR A 150 -1.32 -7.83 -12.89
C THR A 150 -0.24 -6.95 -12.25
N PHE A 151 -0.58 -6.29 -11.14
CA PHE A 151 0.34 -5.54 -10.32
C PHE A 151 1.54 -6.41 -9.92
N LEU A 152 1.27 -7.55 -9.27
CA LEU A 152 2.32 -8.41 -8.72
C LEU A 152 3.25 -8.96 -9.81
N ARG A 153 2.68 -9.36 -10.95
CA ARG A 153 3.44 -9.80 -12.13
C ARG A 153 4.40 -8.71 -12.60
N LYS A 154 3.91 -7.47 -12.78
CA LYS A 154 4.75 -6.35 -13.21
C LYS A 154 5.81 -5.98 -12.18
N TRP A 155 5.43 -5.95 -10.90
CA TRP A 155 6.33 -5.65 -9.81
C TRP A 155 7.50 -6.65 -9.77
N LEU A 156 7.25 -7.95 -9.92
CA LEU A 156 8.30 -8.98 -9.96
C LEU A 156 9.20 -8.88 -11.19
N LEU A 157 8.66 -8.46 -12.35
CA LEU A 157 9.47 -8.20 -13.55
C LEU A 157 10.41 -6.99 -13.34
N ASN A 158 9.94 -5.97 -12.64
CA ASN A 158 10.73 -4.78 -12.31
C ASN A 158 11.73 -5.01 -11.16
N HIS A 159 11.49 -6.01 -10.30
CA HIS A 159 12.36 -6.38 -9.18
C HIS A 159 12.78 -7.85 -9.26
N PRO A 160 13.59 -8.23 -10.28
CA PRO A 160 13.91 -9.62 -10.57
C PRO A 160 14.64 -10.34 -9.43
N MET A 161 15.29 -9.58 -8.54
CA MET A 161 15.95 -10.12 -7.34
C MET A 161 15.00 -10.85 -6.38
N PHE A 162 13.70 -10.52 -6.36
CA PHE A 162 12.72 -11.13 -5.47
C PHE A 162 11.96 -12.33 -6.10
N ILE A 163 12.18 -12.64 -7.38
CA ILE A 163 11.52 -13.77 -8.07
C ILE A 163 11.82 -15.11 -7.37
N LYS A 164 13.03 -15.26 -6.83
CA LYS A 164 13.47 -16.48 -6.13
C LYS A 164 12.90 -16.60 -4.72
N ASN A 165 12.51 -15.49 -4.09
CA ASN A 165 12.00 -15.46 -2.73
C ASN A 165 10.65 -16.19 -2.66
N ARG A 166 10.35 -16.88 -1.55
CA ARG A 166 9.03 -17.49 -1.35
C ARG A 166 7.98 -16.39 -1.26
N LEU A 167 6.89 -16.52 -2.02
CA LEU A 167 5.82 -15.52 -2.06
C LEU A 167 4.67 -15.96 -1.14
N TYR A 168 4.25 -15.07 -0.25
CA TYR A 168 3.05 -15.20 0.56
C TYR A 168 2.13 -14.02 0.30
N ILE A 169 0.82 -14.24 0.47
CA ILE A 169 -0.19 -13.21 0.30
C ILE A 169 -1.07 -13.26 1.54
N ALA A 170 -1.16 -12.14 2.23
CA ALA A 170 -1.92 -11.99 3.46
C ALA A 170 -2.70 -10.67 3.41
N GLY A 171 -3.70 -10.55 4.28
CA GLY A 171 -4.49 -9.35 4.41
C GLY A 171 -5.39 -9.41 5.63
N ASP A 172 -5.75 -8.24 6.15
CA ASP A 172 -6.72 -8.11 7.24
C ASP A 172 -8.15 -8.01 6.70
N SER A 173 -9.13 -8.40 7.51
CA SER A 173 -10.56 -8.18 7.24
C SER A 173 -11.00 -8.59 5.82
N TYR A 174 -11.56 -7.67 5.03
CA TYR A 174 -11.98 -7.90 3.64
C TYR A 174 -10.81 -8.27 2.70
N GLY A 175 -9.58 -7.90 3.07
CA GLY A 175 -8.35 -8.35 2.41
C GLY A 175 -8.15 -9.86 2.54
N GLY A 176 -8.48 -10.43 3.70
CA GLY A 176 -8.52 -11.88 3.90
C GLY A 176 -9.53 -12.58 2.99
N LYS A 177 -10.76 -12.04 2.88
CA LYS A 177 -11.79 -12.58 1.96
C LYS A 177 -11.30 -12.62 0.50
N ARG A 178 -10.54 -11.61 0.08
CA ARG A 178 -10.01 -11.52 -1.29
C ARG A 178 -8.74 -12.37 -1.51
N CYS A 179 -7.95 -12.63 -0.46
CA CYS A 179 -6.86 -13.62 -0.51
C CYS A 179 -7.39 -15.02 -0.86
N TYR A 180 -8.57 -15.40 -0.33
CA TYR A 180 -9.16 -16.71 -0.54
C TYR A 180 -10.05 -16.83 -1.78
N HIS A 181 -10.83 -15.80 -2.13
CA HIS A 181 -11.86 -15.92 -3.19
C HIS A 181 -11.38 -15.46 -4.58
N GLY A 182 -10.25 -14.77 -4.68
CA GLY A 182 -9.80 -14.10 -5.90
C GLY A 182 -8.76 -14.84 -6.73
N GLY A 183 -8.83 -16.16 -6.94
CA GLY A 183 -7.95 -16.88 -7.89
C GLY A 183 -6.43 -16.86 -7.59
N ILE A 184 -6.02 -16.14 -6.54
CA ILE A 184 -4.64 -15.98 -6.08
C ILE A 184 -4.11 -17.27 -5.42
N GLY A 185 -5.01 -18.09 -4.85
CA GLY A 185 -4.65 -19.42 -4.35
C GLY A 185 -4.17 -20.40 -5.44
N ASN A 186 -4.43 -20.11 -6.72
CA ASN A 186 -3.97 -20.88 -7.88
C ASN A 186 -2.74 -20.26 -8.56
N ILE A 187 -1.92 -19.47 -7.85
CA ILE A 187 -0.57 -19.11 -8.30
C ILE A 187 0.31 -20.36 -8.21
N LYS A 188 0.15 -21.30 -9.14
CA LYS A 188 1.27 -22.15 -9.55
C LYS A 188 2.22 -21.23 -10.30
N ARG A 189 3.43 -21.06 -9.75
CA ARG A 189 4.54 -20.48 -10.51
C ARG A 189 4.67 -21.29 -11.80
N GLN A 190 4.42 -20.66 -12.94
CA GLN A 190 4.94 -21.13 -14.22
C GLN A 190 6.37 -20.61 -14.36
#